data_AF-A0A293N4V4-F1
#
_entry.id   AF-A0A293N4V4-F1
#
_cell.length_a   1.000
_cell.length_b   1.000
_cell.length_c   1.000
_cell.angle_alpha   90.00
_cell.angle_beta   90.00
_cell.angle_gamma   90.00
#
_symmetry.space_group_name_H-M   'P 1'
#
loop_
_entity.id
_entity.type
_entity.pdbx_description
1 polymer ?
#
loop_
_entity_poly.entity_id
_entity_poly.type
_entity_poly.pdbx_seq_one_letter_code
_entity_poly.pdbx_strand_id
1 'polypeptide(L)'
;MQSAKLITRALVPNIRSASTASAPKAPSRRMKYPYTWTAKIASFPYRFHFENMWLLRYMVPALALTYMIYVIPVHRAVNSPGNVAAYQEAMRKQAEEDAAHHH
;
A
#
# COMPACT_ATOMS: atom_id res chain seq x y z
N MET A 1 -56.30 -0.62 -27.67
CA MET A 1 -54.96 -1.23 -27.83
C MET A 1 -54.31 -1.37 -26.46
N GLN A 2 -54.55 -2.49 -25.77
CA GLN A 2 -53.96 -2.83 -24.46
C GLN A 2 -53.25 -4.17 -24.62
N SER A 3 -51.95 -4.22 -24.90
CA SER A 3 -51.23 -5.52 -24.99
C SER A 3 -49.70 -5.47 -25.11
N ALA A 4 -49.01 -4.36 -24.80
CA ALA A 4 -47.56 -4.27 -25.06
C ALA A 4 -46.65 -4.12 -23.82
N LYS A 5 -47.16 -4.30 -22.59
CA LYS A 5 -46.35 -4.12 -21.36
C LYS A 5 -46.30 -5.33 -20.42
N LEU A 6 -46.69 -6.52 -20.87
CA LEU A 6 -46.82 -7.71 -20.00
C LEU A 6 -45.90 -8.90 -20.33
N ILE A 7 -44.97 -8.79 -21.28
CA ILE A 7 -44.16 -9.96 -21.71
C ILE A 7 -42.69 -9.89 -21.25
N THR A 8 -42.18 -8.74 -20.78
CA THR A 8 -40.77 -8.61 -20.36
C THR A 8 -40.47 -8.99 -18.91
N ARG A 9 -41.41 -9.57 -18.16
CA ARG A 9 -41.23 -9.90 -16.73
C ARG A 9 -41.05 -11.38 -16.41
N ALA A 10 -40.62 -12.19 -17.38
CA ALA A 10 -40.49 -13.62 -17.19
C ALA A 10 -39.27 -14.22 -17.91
N LEU A 11 -38.05 -13.73 -17.64
CA LEU A 11 -36.82 -14.52 -17.86
C LEU A 11 -35.58 -13.91 -17.19
N VAL A 12 -35.62 -13.69 -15.87
CA VAL A 12 -34.36 -13.66 -15.10
C VAL A 12 -34.40 -14.90 -14.22
N PRO A 13 -33.61 -15.95 -14.52
CA PRO A 13 -33.47 -17.05 -13.60
C PRO A 13 -32.89 -16.47 -12.31
N ASN A 14 -33.67 -16.63 -11.25
CA ASN A 14 -33.28 -16.48 -9.86
C ASN A 14 -32.04 -17.35 -9.64
N ILE A 15 -30.85 -16.77 -9.86
CA ILE A 15 -29.58 -17.35 -9.44
C ILE A 15 -29.67 -17.35 -7.92
N ARG A 16 -30.15 -18.47 -7.39
CA ARG A 16 -30.12 -18.80 -5.97
C ARG A 16 -28.74 -18.42 -5.47
N SER A 17 -28.73 -17.41 -4.59
CA SER A 17 -27.62 -17.06 -3.72
C SER A 17 -27.24 -18.32 -2.94
N ALA A 18 -26.32 -19.10 -3.50
CA ALA A 18 -25.77 -20.29 -2.90
C ALA A 18 -24.70 -19.86 -1.89
N SER A 19 -24.88 -20.30 -0.63
CA SER A 19 -23.99 -20.15 0.51
C SER A 19 -23.92 -18.76 1.17
N THR A 20 -25.00 -18.34 1.83
CA THR A 20 -24.83 -17.74 3.16
C THR A 20 -24.48 -18.84 4.16
N ALA A 21 -23.28 -19.43 4.00
CA ALA A 21 -22.67 -20.13 5.11
C ALA A 21 -22.43 -19.04 6.17
N SER A 22 -23.19 -19.08 7.25
CA SER A 22 -23.00 -18.23 8.42
C SER A 22 -21.63 -18.59 9.01
N ALA A 23 -20.58 -17.97 8.46
CA ALA A 23 -19.26 -17.98 9.08
C ALA A 23 -19.48 -17.64 10.56
N PRO A 24 -18.97 -18.45 11.50
CA PRO A 24 -19.17 -18.19 12.91
C PRO A 24 -18.73 -16.76 13.17
N LYS A 25 -19.68 -15.92 13.56
CA LYS A 25 -19.45 -14.50 13.78
C LYS A 25 -18.34 -14.42 14.81
N ALA A 26 -17.14 -14.00 14.36
CA ALA A 26 -15.98 -13.95 15.22
C ALA A 26 -16.37 -13.22 16.51
N PRO A 27 -15.90 -13.70 17.68
CA PRO A 27 -16.31 -13.12 18.95
C PRO A 27 -16.15 -11.60 18.89
N SER A 28 -17.25 -10.86 19.07
CA SER A 28 -17.24 -9.40 18.84
C SER A 28 -16.30 -8.65 19.80
N ARG A 29 -15.93 -9.31 20.91
CA ARG A 29 -15.01 -8.79 21.90
C ARG A 29 -13.57 -8.99 21.45
N ARG A 30 -12.84 -7.89 21.27
CA ARG A 30 -11.38 -7.91 21.12
C ARG A 30 -10.72 -8.67 22.28
N MET A 31 -9.77 -9.54 21.95
CA MET A 31 -8.96 -10.25 22.95
C MET A 31 -8.16 -9.25 23.78
N LYS A 32 -8.08 -9.48 25.10
CA LYS A 32 -7.33 -8.59 26.02
C LYS A 32 -5.83 -8.60 25.72
N TYR A 33 -5.28 -9.77 25.40
CA TYR A 33 -3.87 -9.94 25.02
C TYR A 33 -3.81 -10.75 23.72
N PRO A 34 -3.78 -10.07 22.56
CA PRO A 34 -3.70 -10.76 21.28
C PRO A 34 -2.32 -11.39 21.08
N TYR A 35 -2.29 -12.65 20.67
CA TYR A 35 -1.05 -13.37 20.39
C TYR A 35 -0.51 -13.09 18.97
N THR A 36 -1.36 -12.61 18.07
CA THR A 36 -0.97 -12.24 16.71
C THR A 36 -0.58 -10.77 16.64
N TRP A 37 0.47 -10.49 15.86
CA TRP A 37 0.95 -9.12 15.63
C TRP A 37 -0.12 -8.21 15.04
N THR A 38 -0.90 -8.72 14.10
CA THR A 38 -2.01 -7.98 13.47
C THR A 38 -3.05 -7.52 14.49
N ALA A 39 -3.42 -8.40 15.43
CA ALA A 39 -4.39 -8.06 16.45
C ALA A 39 -3.83 -7.12 17.53
N LYS A 40 -2.52 -7.15 17.80
CA LYS A 40 -1.85 -6.15 18.65
C LYS A 40 -1.87 -4.76 18.02
N ILE A 41 -1.55 -4.68 16.73
CA ILE A 41 -1.58 -3.44 15.94
C ILE A 41 -3.01 -2.88 15.90
N ALA A 42 -4.03 -3.71 15.64
CA ALA A 42 -5.42 -3.26 15.63
C ALA A 42 -5.94 -2.78 17.00
N SER A 43 -5.30 -3.22 18.09
CA SER A 43 -5.65 -2.86 19.46
C SER A 43 -4.82 -1.68 19.99
N PHE A 44 -3.84 -1.18 19.22
CA PHE A 44 -2.99 -0.08 19.65
C PHE A 44 -3.76 1.25 19.67
N PRO A 45 -3.65 2.06 20.73
CA PRO A 45 -4.39 3.32 20.82
C PRO A 45 -3.67 4.43 20.05
N TYR A 46 -3.81 4.42 18.71
CA TYR A 46 -3.17 5.37 17.80
C TYR A 46 -3.47 6.83 18.14
N ARG A 47 -4.75 7.13 18.41
CA ARG A 47 -5.21 8.49 18.71
C ARG A 47 -4.52 9.06 19.95
N PHE A 48 -4.43 8.27 21.02
CA PHE A 48 -3.78 8.69 22.26
C PHE A 48 -2.31 9.06 22.02
N HIS A 49 -1.56 8.23 21.31
CA HIS A 49 -0.15 8.52 21.02
C HIS A 49 0.02 9.73 20.10
N PHE A 50 -0.87 9.91 19.12
CA PHE A 50 -0.80 11.05 18.21
C PHE A 50 -1.15 12.39 18.87
N GLU A 51 -2.10 12.40 19.80
CA GLU A 51 -2.49 13.60 20.53
C GLU A 51 -1.49 13.96 21.65
N ASN A 52 -0.94 12.95 22.34
CA ASN A 52 -0.12 13.16 23.53
C ASN A 52 1.39 13.23 23.24
N MET A 53 1.87 12.68 22.12
CA MET A 53 3.28 12.76 21.72
C MET A 53 3.48 13.86 20.68
N TRP A 54 4.08 14.98 21.12
CA TRP A 54 4.42 16.10 20.24
C TRP A 54 5.29 15.64 19.05
N LEU A 55 6.24 14.73 19.30
CA LEU A 55 7.15 14.22 18.27
C LEU A 55 6.38 13.57 17.11
N LEU A 56 5.47 12.63 17.38
CA LEU A 56 4.72 11.94 16.34
C LEU A 56 3.78 12.89 15.58
N ARG A 57 3.19 13.86 16.30
CA ARG A 57 2.29 14.85 15.71
C ARG A 57 2.96 15.72 14.65
N TYR A 58 4.24 16.07 14.83
CA TYR A 58 4.97 16.91 13.88
C TYR A 58 5.90 16.13 12.94
N MET A 59 6.52 15.04 13.40
CA MET A 59 7.44 14.26 12.57
C MET A 59 6.72 13.55 11.43
N VAL A 60 5.56 12.93 11.67
CA VAL A 60 4.84 12.20 10.63
C VAL A 60 4.46 13.10 9.45
N PRO A 61 3.80 14.27 9.66
CA PRO A 61 3.50 15.18 8.55
C PRO A 61 4.76 15.81 7.96
N ALA A 62 5.80 16.12 8.75
CA ALA A 62 7.05 16.66 8.23
C ALA A 62 7.74 15.66 7.29
N LEU A 63 7.85 14.38 7.70
CA LEU A 63 8.41 13.32 6.86
C LEU A 63 7.58 13.11 5.60
N ALA A 64 6.25 13.13 5.70
CA ALA A 64 5.38 13.03 4.53
C ALA A 64 5.60 14.19 3.55
N LEU A 65 5.72 15.42 4.07
CA LEU A 65 5.97 16.61 3.26
C LEU A 65 7.35 16.55 2.59
N THR A 66 8.41 16.23 3.35
CA THR A 66 9.77 16.07 2.80
C THR A 66 9.83 14.96 1.77
N TYR A 67 9.14 13.85 2.01
CA TYR A 67 9.10 12.74 1.07
C TYR A 67 8.44 13.14 -0.26
N MET A 68 7.33 13.87 -0.19
CA MET A 68 6.60 14.34 -1.38
C MET A 68 7.41 15.40 -2.15
N ILE A 69 7.93 16.42 -1.44
CA ILE A 69 8.60 17.56 -2.08
C ILE A 69 10.01 17.24 -2.55
N TYR A 70 10.78 16.42 -1.84
CA TYR A 70 12.20 16.21 -2.14
C TYR A 70 12.50 14.79 -2.62
N VAL A 71 12.05 13.77 -1.88
CA VAL A 71 12.48 12.39 -2.15
C VAL A 71 11.95 11.89 -3.50
N ILE A 72 10.65 12.08 -3.78
CA ILE A 72 10.05 11.65 -5.05
C ILE A 72 10.70 12.32 -6.28
N PRO A 73 10.82 13.65 -6.37
CA PRO A 73 11.40 14.27 -7.56
C PRO A 73 12.88 13.98 -7.72
N VAL A 74 13.65 13.96 -6.64
CA VAL A 74 15.09 13.61 -6.69
C VAL A 74 15.25 12.16 -7.16
N HIS A 75 14.47 11.23 -6.59
CA HIS A 75 14.50 9.83 -7.01
C HIS A 75 14.15 9.67 -8.50
N ARG A 76 13.21 10.46 -9.03
CA ARG A 76 12.88 10.45 -10.45
C ARG A 76 13.97 11.06 -11.33
N ALA A 77 14.63 12.12 -10.87
CA ALA A 77 15.74 12.75 -11.60
C ALA A 77 16.97 11.84 -11.67
N VAL A 78 17.34 11.21 -10.56
CA VAL A 78 18.48 10.28 -10.47
C VAL A 78 18.24 9.03 -11.33
N ASN A 79 17.01 8.51 -11.36
CA ASN A 79 16.65 7.34 -12.17
C ASN A 79 16.21 7.71 -13.60
N SER A 80 16.52 8.90 -14.08
CA SER A 80 16.29 9.25 -15.48
C SER A 80 17.15 8.37 -16.40
N PRO A 81 16.64 7.96 -17.58
CA PRO A 81 17.34 7.00 -18.43
C PRO A 81 18.73 7.48 -18.89
N GLY A 82 18.90 8.80 -19.08
CA GLY A 82 20.19 9.39 -19.41
C GLY A 82 21.21 9.30 -18.27
N ASN A 83 20.78 9.51 -17.03
CA ASN A 83 21.68 9.41 -15.87
C ASN A 83 22.07 7.95 -15.57
N VAL A 84 21.13 7.01 -15.77
CA VAL A 84 21.42 5.57 -15.65
C VAL A 84 22.42 5.12 -16.71
N ALA A 85 22.29 5.57 -17.97
CA ALA A 85 23.23 5.24 -19.02
C ALA A 85 24.64 5.79 -18.72
N ALA A 86 24.73 7.06 -18.31
CA ALA A 86 25.99 7.68 -17.92
C ALA A 86 26.66 6.95 -16.74
N TYR A 87 25.87 6.52 -15.75
CA TYR A 87 26.37 5.73 -14.62
C TYR A 87 26.90 4.36 -15.05
N GLN A 88 26.22 3.68 -15.97
CA GLN A 88 26.69 2.40 -16.51
C GLN A 88 28.01 2.54 -17.27
N GLU A 89 28.19 3.61 -18.03
CA GLU A 89 29.45 3.91 -18.71
C GLU A 89 30.59 4.21 -17.73
N ALA A 90 30.32 4.99 -16.67
CA ALA A 90 31.30 5.26 -15.62
C ALA A 90 31.71 3.98 -14.89
N MET A 91 30.75 3.10 -14.55
CA MET A 91 31.03 1.81 -13.92
C MET A 91 31.84 0.87 -14.82
N ARG A 92 31.63 0.89 -16.14
CA ARG A 92 32.45 0.12 -17.09
C ARG A 92 33.90 0.57 -17.09
N LYS A 93 34.15 1.88 -17.16
CA LYS A 93 35.50 2.44 -17.10
C LYS A 93 36.19 2.12 -15.78
N GLN A 94 35.46 2.23 -14.67
CA GLN A 94 36.00 1.92 -13.36
C GLN A 94 36.34 0.43 -13.22
N ALA A 95 35.51 -0.47 -13.76
CA ALA A 95 35.83 -1.89 -13.78
C ALA A 95 37.06 -2.22 -14.64
N GLU A 96 37.26 -1.51 -15.75
CA GLU A 96 38.46 -1.63 -16.59
C GLU A 96 39.72 -1.12 -15.88
N GLU A 97 39.63 0.02 -15.18
CA GLU A 97 40.71 0.58 -14.36
C GLU A 97 41.06 -0.34 -13.17
N ASP A 98 40.06 -0.83 -12.44
CA ASP A 98 40.25 -1.76 -11.33
C ASP A 98 40.86 -3.09 -11.82
N ALA A 99 40.42 -3.61 -12.97
CA ALA A 99 41.03 -4.79 -13.58
C ALA A 99 42.50 -4.55 -13.94
N ALA A 100 42.85 -3.37 -14.48
CA ALA A 100 44.22 -3.00 -14.81
C ALA A 100 45.11 -2.80 -13.57
N HIS A 101 44.55 -2.34 -12.45
CA HIS A 101 45.27 -2.15 -11.18
C HIS A 101 45.49 -3.44 -10.38
N HIS A 102 44.71 -4.49 -10.65
CA HIS A 102 44.82 -5.79 -9.99
C HIS A 102 45.63 -6.84 -10.78
N HIS A 103 46.38 -6.42 -11.81
CA HIS A 103 47.31 -7.23 -12.60
C HIS A 103 48.78 -7.01 -12.23
#